data_AF-A0A7V3VV82-F1
#
_entry.id   AF-A0A7V3VV82-F1
#
_cell.length_a   1.000
_cell.length_b   1.000
_cell.length_c   1.000
_cell.angle_alpha   90.00
_cell.angle_beta   90.00
_cell.angle_gamma   90.00
#
_symmetry.space_group_name_H-M   'P 1'
#
loop_
_entity.id
_entity.type
_entity.pdbx_description
1 polymer ?
#
loop_
_entity_poly.entity_id
_entity_poly.type
_entity_poly.pdbx_seq_one_letter_code
_entity_poly.pdbx_strand_id
1 'polypeptide(L)'
;MKAKIKQYIENKKDALTYTGSIAGKIEKPVKVTKISDAKRLLSKLIYKLQTGEIEGQSAKDLTYLLISFVNIIKDVEFETRLKELEERTQNEK
;
A
#
# COMPACT_ATOMS: atom_id res chain seq x y z
N MET A 1 14.93 -14.01 -34.75
CA MET A 1 14.06 -13.20 -33.87
C MET A 1 13.51 -13.97 -32.66
N LYS A 2 12.96 -15.19 -32.86
CA LYS A 2 12.38 -16.01 -31.77
C LYS A 2 13.35 -16.39 -30.63
N ALA A 3 14.63 -16.65 -30.93
CA ALA A 3 15.62 -17.02 -29.93
C ALA A 3 15.94 -15.88 -28.92
N LYS A 4 16.01 -14.63 -29.39
CA LYS A 4 16.24 -13.46 -28.53
C LYS A 4 15.08 -13.19 -27.58
N ILE A 5 13.84 -13.41 -28.04
CA ILE A 5 12.63 -13.27 -27.21
C ILE A 5 12.61 -14.36 -26.14
N LYS A 6 12.99 -15.59 -26.48
CA LYS A 6 13.07 -16.70 -25.53
C LYS A 6 14.09 -16.41 -24.42
N GLN A 7 15.28 -15.95 -24.79
CA GLN A 7 16.33 -15.54 -23.84
C GLN A 7 15.89 -14.36 -22.96
N TYR A 8 15.17 -13.38 -23.52
CA TYR A 8 14.63 -12.26 -22.73
C TYR A 8 13.59 -12.72 -21.71
N ILE A 9 12.75 -13.70 -22.06
CA ILE A 9 11.76 -14.29 -21.15
C ILE A 9 12.44 -15.16 -20.07
N GLU A 10 13.48 -15.92 -20.44
CA GLU A 10 14.29 -16.71 -19.50
C GLU A 10 14.99 -15.80 -18.47
N ASN A 11 15.69 -14.77 -18.94
CA ASN A 11 16.37 -13.81 -18.07
C ASN A 11 15.38 -13.05 -17.15
N LYS A 12 14.15 -12.80 -17.61
CA LYS A 12 13.11 -12.15 -16.80
C LYS A 12 12.52 -13.10 -15.74
N LYS A 13 12.41 -14.39 -16.05
CA LYS A 13 12.04 -15.43 -15.07
C LYS A 13 13.12 -15.57 -14.00
N ASP A 14 14.39 -15.53 -14.40
CA ASP A 14 15.52 -15.64 -13.48
C ASP A 14 15.69 -14.39 -12.58
N ALA A 15 15.35 -13.20 -13.10
CA ALA A 15 15.27 -11.98 -12.29
C ALA A 15 14.11 -12.00 -11.28
N LEU A 16 13.02 -12.72 -11.58
CA LEU A 16 11.90 -12.95 -10.66
C LEU A 16 12.26 -14.00 -9.58
N THR A 17 13.11 -14.98 -9.90
CA THR A 17 13.59 -16.00 -8.94
C THR A 17 14.81 -15.57 -8.13
N TYR A 18 15.54 -14.51 -8.52
CA TYR A 18 16.62 -13.91 -7.70
C TYR A 18 16.11 -13.19 -6.42
N THR A 19 14.81 -13.22 -6.16
CA THR A 19 14.26 -12.92 -4.83
C THR A 19 14.46 -14.06 -3.82
N GLY A 20 15.32 -15.04 -4.12
CA GLY A 20 15.76 -16.08 -3.20
C GLY A 20 16.96 -15.68 -2.36
N SER A 21 16.73 -15.01 -1.23
CA SER A 21 17.51 -15.17 0.04
C SER A 21 17.14 -14.14 1.13
N ILE A 22 15.85 -13.89 1.35
CA ILE A 22 15.39 -13.44 2.68
C ILE A 22 14.42 -14.50 3.18
N ALA A 23 14.96 -15.50 3.87
CA ALA A 23 14.18 -16.48 4.64
C ALA A 23 13.57 -15.83 5.91
N GLY A 24 12.97 -14.66 5.76
CA GLY A 24 11.99 -14.11 6.68
C GLY A 24 10.63 -14.34 6.06
N LYS A 25 9.64 -14.82 6.83
CA LYS A 25 8.24 -14.96 6.38
C LYS A 25 7.87 -13.78 5.47
N ILE A 26 7.65 -14.03 4.19
CA ILE A 26 7.16 -13.01 3.26
C ILE A 26 5.77 -12.64 3.78
N GLU A 27 5.69 -11.57 4.57
CA GLU A 27 4.43 -11.08 5.10
C GLU A 27 3.54 -10.78 3.90
N LYS A 28 2.34 -11.38 3.87
CA LYS A 28 1.36 -11.10 2.82
C LYS A 28 1.16 -9.58 2.73
N PRO A 29 1.11 -9.00 1.53
CA PRO A 29 0.90 -7.57 1.37
C PRO A 29 -0.38 -7.15 2.09
N VAL A 30 -0.26 -6.15 2.98
CA VAL A 30 -1.40 -5.66 3.75
C VAL A 30 -2.30 -4.88 2.80
N LYS A 31 -3.49 -5.42 2.54
CA LYS A 31 -4.53 -4.70 1.79
C LYS A 31 -5.07 -3.60 2.69
N VAL A 32 -4.91 -2.36 2.29
CA VAL A 32 -5.40 -1.21 3.05
C VAL A 32 -6.85 -0.98 2.64
N THR A 33 -7.79 -1.34 3.51
CA THR A 33 -9.24 -1.15 3.24
C THR A 33 -9.88 -0.13 4.16
N LYS A 34 -9.28 0.08 5.33
CA LYS A 34 -9.74 1.00 6.37
C LYS A 34 -8.59 1.86 6.86
N ILE A 35 -8.91 3.00 7.47
CA ILE A 35 -7.93 3.90 8.07
C ILE A 35 -7.04 3.19 9.12
N SER A 36 -7.59 2.22 9.86
CA SER A 36 -6.84 1.40 10.83
C SER A 36 -5.71 0.61 10.18
N ASP A 37 -5.94 0.06 8.98
CA ASP A 37 -4.94 -0.71 8.25
C ASP A 37 -3.79 0.20 7.81
N ALA A 38 -4.12 1.43 7.41
CA ALA A 38 -3.15 2.44 7.01
C ALA A 38 -2.27 2.87 8.18
N LYS A 39 -2.87 3.12 9.37
CA LYS A 39 -2.11 3.44 10.60
C LYS A 39 -1.12 2.33 10.96
N ARG A 40 -1.55 1.06 10.82
CA ARG A 40 -0.68 -0.10 11.07
C ARG A 40 0.49 -0.15 10.09
N LEU A 41 0.23 0.11 8.81
CA LEU A 41 1.27 0.14 7.79
C LEU A 41 2.29 1.27 8.04
N LEU A 42 1.80 2.46 8.40
CA LEU A 42 2.63 3.62 8.72
C LEU A 42 3.57 3.32 9.89
N SER A 43 3.04 2.71 10.94
CA SER A 43 3.80 2.36 12.14
C SER A 43 4.93 1.36 11.80
N LYS A 44 4.65 0.37 10.96
CA LYS A 44 5.67 -0.57 10.45
C LYS A 44 6.74 0.15 9.61
N LEU A 45 6.34 1.09 8.78
CA LEU A 45 7.25 1.89 7.94
C LEU A 45 8.18 2.76 8.76
N ILE A 46 7.65 3.44 9.79
CA ILE A 46 8.44 4.25 10.73
C ILE A 46 9.46 3.37 11.45
N TYR A 47 9.03 2.21 11.95
CA TYR A 47 9.93 1.28 12.63
C TYR A 47 11.07 0.82 11.71
N LYS A 48 10.75 0.41 10.48
CA LYS A 48 11.75 0.01 9.49
C LYS A 48 12.71 1.12 9.09
N LEU A 49 12.24 2.36 9.05
CA LEU A 49 13.10 3.53 8.83
C LEU A 49 14.08 3.71 10.00
N GLN A 50 13.59 3.59 11.23
CA GLN A 50 14.41 3.73 12.43
C GLN A 50 15.45 2.61 12.58
N THR A 51 15.13 1.39 12.16
CA THR A 51 16.06 0.25 12.17
C THR A 51 17.00 0.22 10.96
N GLY A 52 16.84 1.16 10.01
CA GLY A 52 17.64 1.19 8.78
C GLY A 52 17.33 0.06 7.79
N GLU A 53 16.22 -0.66 8.00
CA GLU A 53 15.76 -1.74 7.11
C GLU A 53 15.21 -1.22 5.77
N ILE A 54 14.97 0.09 5.67
CA ILE A 54 14.57 0.74 4.42
C ILE A 54 15.39 2.00 4.18
N GLU A 55 15.64 2.29 2.91
CA GLU A 55 16.28 3.52 2.48
C GLU A 55 15.35 4.72 2.71
N GLY A 56 15.93 5.84 3.17
CA GLY A 56 15.17 7.04 3.53
C GLY A 56 14.31 7.60 2.39
N GLN A 57 14.74 7.46 1.14
CA GLN A 57 13.96 7.91 -0.01
C GLN A 57 12.70 7.04 -0.22
N SER A 58 12.87 5.71 -0.24
CA SER A 58 11.73 4.79 -0.35
C SER A 58 10.75 4.93 0.81
N ALA A 59 11.23 5.24 2.01
CA ALA A 59 10.39 5.53 3.18
C ALA A 59 9.52 6.77 2.99
N LYS A 60 10.09 7.86 2.42
CA LYS A 60 9.35 9.09 2.10
C LYS A 60 8.27 8.82 1.07
N ASP A 61 8.61 8.13 -0.01
CA ASP A 61 7.67 7.83 -1.10
C ASP A 61 6.50 6.96 -0.59
N LEU A 62 6.81 5.93 0.20
CA LEU A 62 5.79 5.07 0.82
C LEU A 62 4.91 5.84 1.82
N THR A 63 5.51 6.72 2.61
CA THR A 63 4.75 7.57 3.55
C THR A 63 3.82 8.52 2.80
N TYR A 64 4.29 9.14 1.72
CA TYR A 64 3.50 10.02 0.88
C TYR A 64 2.30 9.30 0.25
N LEU A 65 2.52 8.12 -0.32
CA LEU A 65 1.45 7.29 -0.88
C LEU A 65 0.42 6.91 0.18
N LEU A 66 0.88 6.58 1.39
CA LEU A 66 0.02 6.21 2.49
C LEU A 66 -0.82 7.37 3.01
N ILE A 67 -0.24 8.57 3.14
CA ILE A 67 -0.97 9.79 3.49
C ILE A 67 -2.04 10.09 2.45
N SER A 68 -1.66 10.04 1.16
CA SER A 68 -2.59 10.29 0.04
C SER A 68 -3.78 9.33 0.09
N PHE A 69 -3.50 8.04 0.33
CA PHE A 69 -4.53 7.03 0.44
C PHE A 69 -5.46 7.24 1.65
N VAL A 70 -4.90 7.61 2.81
CA VAL A 70 -5.69 7.92 4.02
C VAL A 70 -6.60 9.11 3.81
N ASN A 71 -6.12 10.16 3.15
CA ASN A 71 -6.94 11.34 2.85
C ASN A 71 -8.13 10.96 1.96
N ILE A 72 -7.90 10.18 0.90
CA ILE A 72 -8.97 9.70 0.02
C ILE A 72 -10.02 8.90 0.78
N ILE A 73 -9.61 7.95 1.64
CA ILE A 73 -10.57 7.18 2.45
C ILE A 73 -11.37 8.10 3.37
N LYS A 74 -10.69 9.06 4.02
CA LYS A 74 -11.33 9.99 4.95
C LYS A 74 -12.38 10.85 4.24
N ASP A 75 -12.07 11.33 3.04
CA ASP A 75 -12.99 12.11 2.22
C ASP A 75 -14.22 11.28 1.84
N VAL A 76 -14.04 10.03 1.41
CA VAL A 76 -15.14 9.10 1.10
C VAL A 76 -16.00 8.78 2.34
N GLU A 77 -15.38 8.55 3.49
CA GLU A 77 -16.10 8.33 4.75
C GLU A 77 -16.94 9.56 5.15
N PHE A 78 -16.41 10.77 4.93
CA PHE A 78 -17.16 12.01 5.20
C PHE A 78 -18.31 12.22 4.23
N GLU A 79 -18.12 11.99 2.92
CA GLU A 79 -19.21 12.05 1.94
C GLU A 79 -20.33 11.08 2.30
N THR A 80 -19.98 9.87 2.74
CA THR A 80 -20.96 8.86 3.15
C THR A 80 -21.75 9.33 4.37
N ARG A 81 -21.08 9.84 5.40
CA ARG A 81 -21.74 10.37 6.61
C ARG A 81 -22.61 11.60 6.32
N LEU A 82 -22.18 12.45 5.39
CA LEU A 82 -22.95 13.62 4.97
C LEU A 82 -24.27 13.18 4.34
N LYS A 83 -24.24 12.21 3.42
CA LYS A 83 -25.44 11.64 2.80
C LYS A 83 -26.40 11.04 3.83
N GLU A 84 -25.88 10.26 4.78
CA GLU A 84 -26.70 9.68 5.84
C GLU A 84 -27.40 10.75 6.70
N LEU A 85 -26.74 11.88 6.96
CA LEU A 85 -27.31 13.01 7.69
C LEU A 85 -28.37 13.76 6.86
N GLU A 86 -28.12 13.96 5.57
CA GLU A 86 -29.08 14.58 4.65
C GLU A 86 -30.36 13.76 4.52
N GLU A 87 -30.23 12.44 4.36
CA GLU A 87 -31.36 11.51 4.29
C GLU A 87 -32.20 11.53 5.57
N ARG A 88 -31.57 11.53 6.75
CA ARG A 88 -32.27 11.63 8.03
C ARG A 88 -33.02 12.95 8.18
N THR A 89 -32.38 14.06 7.81
CA THR A 89 -32.98 15.40 7.90
C THR A 89 -34.16 15.57 6.94
N GLN A 90 -34.11 14.93 5.77
CA GLN A 90 -35.22 14.93 4.81
C GLN A 90 -36.40 14.06 5.28
N ASN A 91 -36.13 12.92 5.92
CA ASN A 91 -37.19 12.03 6.42
C ASN A 91 -37.86 12.53 7.71
N GLU A 92 -37.25 13.49 8.41
CA GLU A 92 -37.83 14.14 9.60
C GLU A 92 -38.68 15.39 9.29
N LYS A 93 -38.85 15.75 8.01
CA LYS A 93 -39.78 16.80 7.53
C LYS A 93 -41.08 16.21 7.00
#